data_AF-A0A7C5U0K2-F1
#
_entry.id   AF-A0A7C5U0K2-F1
#
_cell.length_a   1.000
_cell.length_b   1.000
_cell.length_c   1.000
_cell.angle_alpha   90.00
_cell.angle_beta   90.00
_cell.angle_gamma   90.00
#
_symmetry.space_group_name_H-M   'P 1'
#
loop_
_entity.id
_entity.type
_entity.pdbx_description
1 polymer ?
#
loop_
_entity_poly.entity_id
_entity_poly.type
_entity_poly.pdbx_seq_one_letter_code
_entity_poly.pdbx_strand_id
1 'polypeptide(L)'
;MRVSPEPVVLELLHRYRDALNYAINKILDNNLKTLKQIHNFLYRDLVERFNLPSRIALDCYRDALMNINAWRNNPKRGKRPVVKKLSMLLHLGSGYRIKDNYVEIIGGMRLKIIG
;
A
#
# COMPACT_ATOMS: atom_id res chain seq x y z
N MET A 1 6.81 18.68 -1.17
CA MET A 1 8.05 18.25 -0.51
C MET A 1 8.69 17.15 -1.34
N ARG A 2 9.97 17.28 -1.66
CA ARG A 2 10.75 16.23 -2.34
C ARG A 2 11.70 15.60 -1.33
N VAL A 3 12.06 14.34 -1.55
CA VAL A 3 12.96 13.60 -0.67
C VAL A 3 13.98 12.82 -1.50
N SER A 4 15.13 12.55 -0.89
CA SER A 4 16.19 11.69 -1.44
C SER A 4 15.65 10.29 -1.76
N PRO A 5 16.02 9.69 -2.91
CA PRO A 5 15.56 8.35 -3.30
C PRO A 5 16.39 7.26 -2.60
N GLU A 6 16.18 7.06 -1.30
CA GLU A 6 16.89 6.04 -0.55
C GLU A 6 16.57 4.62 -1.09
N PRO A 7 17.57 3.76 -1.37
CA PRO A 7 17.35 2.43 -1.95
C PRO A 7 16.35 1.56 -1.17
N VAL A 8 16.39 1.62 0.16
CA VAL A 8 15.48 0.88 1.05
C VAL A 8 14.00 1.24 0.81
N VAL A 9 13.71 2.49 0.44
CA VAL A 9 12.34 2.94 0.14
C VAL A 9 11.94 2.53 -1.28
N LEU A 10 12.87 2.49 -2.24
CA LEU A 10 12.57 1.93 -3.56
C LEU A 10 12.21 0.45 -3.45
N GLU A 11 12.96 -0.34 -2.67
CA GLU A 11 12.65 -1.74 -2.37
C GLU A 11 11.29 -1.91 -1.68
N LEU A 12 10.96 -1.03 -0.73
CA LEU A 12 9.62 -0.99 -0.13
C LEU A 12 8.55 -0.76 -1.20
N LEU A 13 8.73 0.22 -2.10
CA LEU A 13 7.74 0.53 -3.13
C LEU A 13 7.53 -0.63 -4.11
N HIS A 14 8.59 -1.38 -4.43
CA HIS A 14 8.48 -2.63 -5.20
C HIS A 14 7.64 -3.67 -4.47
N ARG A 15 7.98 -3.98 -3.21
CA ARG A 15 7.21 -4.92 -2.38
C ARG A 15 5.76 -4.49 -2.21
N TYR A 16 5.53 -3.19 -2.01
CA TYR A 16 4.20 -2.61 -1.86
C TYR A 16 3.36 -2.78 -3.13
N ARG A 17 3.91 -2.48 -4.31
CA ARG A 17 3.21 -2.67 -5.59
C ARG A 17 2.81 -4.13 -5.78
N ASP A 18 3.72 -5.06 -5.49
CA ASP A 18 3.48 -6.50 -5.69
C ASP A 18 2.43 -7.02 -4.68
N ALA A 19 2.53 -6.58 -3.42
CA ALA A 19 1.55 -6.86 -2.38
C ALA A 19 0.15 -6.28 -2.68
N LEU A 20 0.08 -5.07 -3.25
CA LEU A 20 -1.17 -4.42 -3.63
C LEU A 20 -1.86 -5.17 -4.76
N ASN A 21 -1.12 -5.58 -5.80
CA ASN A 21 -1.68 -6.41 -6.87
C ASN A 21 -2.11 -7.79 -6.36
N TYR A 22 -1.34 -8.39 -5.44
CA TYR A 22 -1.72 -9.63 -4.77
C TYR A 22 -3.05 -9.49 -4.01
N ALA A 23 -3.17 -8.45 -3.19
CA ALA A 23 -4.37 -8.14 -2.42
C ALA A 23 -5.57 -7.91 -3.33
N ILE A 24 -5.40 -7.14 -4.42
CA ILE A 24 -6.46 -6.88 -5.39
C ILE A 24 -7.01 -8.20 -5.96
N ASN A 25 -6.13 -9.08 -6.42
CA ASN A 25 -6.54 -10.36 -7.00
C ASN A 25 -7.25 -11.23 -5.96
N LYS A 26 -6.69 -11.37 -4.75
CA LYS A 26 -7.31 -12.17 -3.69
C LYS A 26 -8.68 -11.66 -3.25
N ILE A 27 -8.87 -10.35 -3.14
CA ILE A 27 -10.18 -9.75 -2.81
C ILE A 27 -11.20 -10.04 -3.91
N LEU A 28 -10.80 -9.97 -5.18
CA LEU A 28 -11.69 -10.28 -6.31
C LEU A 28 -12.03 -11.77 -6.38
N ASP A 29 -11.01 -12.64 -6.32
CA ASP A 29 -11.16 -14.09 -6.46
C ASP A 29 -12.00 -14.71 -5.33
N ASN A 30 -11.89 -14.16 -4.11
CA ASN A 30 -12.63 -14.63 -2.93
C ASN A 30 -13.87 -13.76 -2.64
N ASN A 31 -14.20 -12.82 -3.52
CA ASN A 31 -15.32 -11.89 -3.39
C ASN A 31 -15.40 -11.17 -2.03
N LEU A 32 -14.25 -10.80 -1.44
CA LEU A 32 -14.22 -10.12 -0.15
C LEU A 32 -14.80 -8.70 -0.28
N LYS A 33 -15.60 -8.28 0.70
CA LYS A 33 -16.34 -6.99 0.65
C LYS A 33 -16.02 -6.06 1.82
N THR A 34 -15.80 -6.61 3.02
CA THR A 34 -15.64 -5.79 4.23
C THR A 34 -14.19 -5.75 4.69
N LEU A 35 -13.81 -4.67 5.39
CA LEU A 35 -12.47 -4.55 5.98
C LEU A 35 -12.15 -5.70 6.93
N LYS A 36 -13.13 -6.19 7.70
CA LYS A 36 -12.94 -7.33 8.62
C LYS A 36 -12.57 -8.61 7.86
N GLN A 37 -13.31 -8.93 6.80
CA GLN A 37 -13.02 -10.10 5.95
C GLN A 37 -11.63 -9.98 5.33
N ILE A 38 -11.32 -8.81 4.78
CA ILE A 38 -10.06 -8.53 4.10
C ILE A 38 -8.88 -8.60 5.08
N HIS A 39 -9.02 -8.00 6.26
CA HIS A 39 -8.00 -8.06 7.31
C HIS A 39 -7.71 -9.50 7.72
N ASN A 40 -8.75 -10.26 8.09
CA ASN A 40 -8.60 -11.64 8.52
C ASN A 40 -7.97 -12.54 7.44
N PHE A 41 -8.25 -12.24 6.17
CA PHE A 41 -7.75 -13.04 5.04
C PHE A 41 -6.35 -12.64 4.59
N LEU A 42 -6.02 -11.34 4.55
CA LEU A 42 -4.80 -10.84 3.90
C LEU A 42 -3.72 -10.32 4.85
N TYR A 43 -4.06 -9.90 6.06
CA TYR A 43 -3.09 -9.18 6.90
C TYR A 43 -1.81 -10.00 7.13
N ARG A 44 -1.95 -11.28 7.46
CA ARG A 44 -0.83 -12.18 7.70
C ARG A 44 0.04 -12.35 6.46
N ASP A 45 -0.56 -12.58 5.29
CA ASP A 45 0.18 -12.66 4.03
C ASP A 45 0.97 -11.38 3.75
N LEU A 46 0.36 -10.21 3.94
CA LEU A 46 1.00 -8.93 3.66
C LEU A 46 2.21 -8.67 4.56
N VAL A 47 2.13 -9.07 5.84
CA VAL A 47 3.24 -8.92 6.79
C VAL A 47 4.31 -9.99 6.55
N GLU A 48 3.93 -11.27 6.51
CA GLU A 48 4.91 -12.37 6.50
C GLU A 48 5.50 -12.63 5.11
N ARG A 49 4.67 -12.61 4.06
CA ARG A 49 5.12 -12.96 2.70
C ARG A 49 5.76 -11.77 1.98
N PHE A 50 5.20 -10.58 2.16
CA PHE A 50 5.70 -9.37 1.49
C PHE A 50 6.60 -8.51 2.40
N ASN A 51 6.79 -8.92 3.65
CA ASN A 51 7.60 -8.21 4.63
C ASN A 51 7.20 -6.73 4.76
N LEU A 52 5.89 -6.46 4.75
CA LEU A 52 5.38 -5.11 4.95
C LEU A 52 5.30 -4.79 6.44
N PRO A 53 5.75 -3.60 6.89
CA PRO A 53 5.47 -3.12 8.23
C PRO A 53 3.96 -3.13 8.51
N SER A 54 3.55 -3.48 9.73
CA SER A 54 2.14 -3.68 10.09
C SER A 54 1.24 -2.52 9.65
N ARG A 55 1.66 -1.27 9.86
CA ARG A 55 0.90 -0.08 9.46
C ARG A 55 0.72 0.01 7.93
N ILE A 56 1.76 -0.33 7.17
CA ILE A 56 1.76 -0.33 5.70
C ILE A 56 0.91 -1.48 5.17
N ALA A 57 0.91 -2.65 5.82
CA ALA A 57 0.02 -3.75 5.48
C ALA A 57 -1.45 -3.36 5.61
N LEU A 58 -1.82 -2.62 6.68
CA LEU A 58 -3.18 -2.09 6.86
C LEU A 58 -3.58 -1.14 5.72
N ASP A 59 -2.70 -0.23 5.32
CA ASP A 59 -2.98 0.70 4.21
C ASP A 59 -3.03 -0.04 2.87
N CYS A 60 -2.16 -1.02 2.65
CA CYS A 60 -2.12 -1.80 1.42
C CYS A 60 -3.46 -2.46 1.08
N TYR A 61 -4.11 -3.15 2.03
CA TYR A 61 -5.41 -3.76 1.72
C TYR A 61 -6.57 -2.76 1.68
N ARG A 62 -6.44 -1.60 2.35
CA ARG A 62 -7.42 -0.51 2.24
C ARG A 62 -7.36 0.10 0.84
N ASP A 63 -6.16 0.36 0.33
CA ASP A 63 -5.92 0.84 -1.02
C ASP A 63 -6.40 -0.19 -2.05
N ALA A 64 -6.17 -1.48 -1.81
CA ALA A 64 -6.71 -2.55 -2.66
C ALA A 64 -8.25 -2.50 -2.71
N LEU A 65 -8.91 -2.37 -1.57
CA LEU A 65 -10.36 -2.26 -1.49
C LEU A 65 -10.88 -1.00 -2.21
N MET A 66 -10.20 0.15 -2.06
CA MET A 66 -10.55 1.38 -2.77
C MET A 66 -10.45 1.20 -4.30
N ASN A 67 -9.36 0.63 -4.79
CA ASN A 67 -9.18 0.32 -6.21
C ASN A 67 -10.29 -0.60 -6.74
N ILE A 68 -10.64 -1.63 -5.96
CA ILE A 68 -11.70 -2.57 -6.33
C ILE A 68 -13.06 -1.92 -6.33
N ASN A 69 -13.38 -1.09 -5.34
CA ASN A 69 -14.66 -0.39 -5.29
C ASN A 69 -14.80 0.59 -6.46
N ALA A 70 -13.74 1.33 -6.79
CA ALA A 70 -13.72 2.19 -7.97
C ALA A 70 -13.96 1.39 -9.27
N TRP A 71 -13.31 0.23 -9.42
CA TRP A 71 -13.53 -0.65 -10.57
C TRP A 71 -14.94 -1.25 -10.59
N ARG A 72 -15.46 -1.73 -9.44
CA ARG A 72 -16.81 -2.28 -9.33
C ARG A 72 -17.89 -1.24 -9.67
N ASN A 73 -17.70 0.00 -9.22
CA ASN A 73 -18.68 1.07 -9.41
C ASN A 73 -18.61 1.72 -10.81
N ASN A 74 -17.59 1.40 -11.61
CA ASN A 74 -17.49 1.92 -12.97
C ASN A 74 -18.44 1.13 -13.92
N PRO A 75 -19.45 1.76 -14.54
CA PRO A 75 -20.35 1.08 -15.47
C PRO A 75 -19.64 0.59 -16.75
N LYS A 76 -18.50 1.19 -17.10
CA LYS A 76 -17.64 0.81 -18.23
C LYS A 76 -16.43 -0.01 -17.77
N ARG A 77 -16.54 -0.73 -16.64
CA ARG A 77 -15.44 -1.54 -16.10
C ARG A 77 -15.01 -2.61 -17.10
N GLY A 78 -13.71 -2.60 -17.42
CA GLY A 78 -13.09 -3.60 -18.28
C GLY A 78 -12.31 -4.62 -17.47
N LYS A 79 -11.07 -4.88 -17.91
CA LYS A 79 -10.13 -5.79 -17.24
C LYS A 79 -9.95 -5.44 -15.76
N ARG A 80 -9.53 -6.45 -14.98
CA ARG A 80 -9.22 -6.28 -13.54
C ARG A 80 -8.18 -5.15 -13.34
N PRO A 81 -8.29 -4.39 -12.25
CA PRO A 81 -7.33 -3.32 -11.95
C PRO A 81 -5.95 -3.91 -11.69
N VAL A 82 -4.91 -3.27 -12.24
CA VAL A 82 -3.50 -3.63 -12.05
C VAL A 82 -2.70 -2.37 -11.77
N VAL A 83 -1.96 -2.34 -10.66
CA VAL A 83 -1.11 -1.22 -10.26
C VAL A 83 0.27 -1.40 -10.87
N LYS A 84 0.65 -0.51 -11.77
CA LYS A 84 1.94 -0.55 -12.48
C LYS A 84 3.00 0.36 -11.85
N LYS A 85 2.57 1.49 -11.30
CA LYS A 85 3.47 2.53 -10.77
C LYS A 85 4.00 2.14 -9.39
N LEU A 86 5.26 2.50 -9.13
CA LEU A 86 5.84 2.47 -7.79
C LEU A 86 5.37 3.70 -7.01
N SER A 87 4.27 3.55 -6.30
CA SER A 87 3.69 4.61 -5.48
C SER A 87 2.93 4.02 -4.30
N MET A 88 2.98 4.73 -3.18
CA MET A 88 2.26 4.39 -1.96
C MET A 88 1.66 5.67 -1.39
N LEU A 89 0.38 5.62 -1.01
CA LEU A 89 -0.26 6.73 -0.34
C LEU A 89 0.10 6.69 1.15
N LEU A 90 0.61 7.80 1.69
CA LEU A 90 0.95 7.93 3.09
C LEU A 90 0.20 9.11 3.69
N HIS A 91 -0.39 8.90 4.86
CA HIS A 91 -1.11 9.94 5.60
C HIS A 91 -0.20 10.58 6.65
N LEU A 92 -0.24 11.91 6.78
CA LEU A 92 0.49 12.61 7.82
C LEU A 92 0.02 12.16 9.22
N GLY A 93 0.96 11.93 10.13
CA GLY A 93 0.71 11.50 11.51
C GLY A 93 0.47 10.00 11.68
N SER A 94 -0.07 9.30 10.66
CA SER A 94 -0.37 7.86 10.75
C SER A 94 0.38 6.97 9.76
N GLY A 95 0.95 7.53 8.69
CA GLY A 95 1.78 6.83 7.70
C GLY A 95 3.18 7.41 7.62
N TYR A 96 3.33 8.71 7.84
CA TYR A 96 4.63 9.37 8.00
C TYR A 96 4.55 10.56 8.95
N ARG A 97 5.71 10.97 9.45
CA ARG A 97 5.89 12.24 10.14
C ARG A 97 7.07 12.99 9.54
N ILE A 98 7.06 14.31 9.69
CA ILE A 98 8.19 15.16 9.35
C ILE A 98 8.88 15.47 10.66
N LYS A 99 10.18 15.21 10.73
CA LYS A 99 11.01 15.55 11.89
C LYS A 99 12.34 16.09 11.40
N ASP A 100 12.70 17.25 11.90
CA ASP A 100 13.89 18.00 11.49
C ASP A 100 13.90 18.17 9.96
N ASN A 101 14.87 17.58 9.27
CA ASN A 101 15.00 17.61 7.81
C ASN A 101 14.69 16.25 7.14
N TYR A 102 13.86 15.44 7.79
CA TYR A 102 13.53 14.09 7.34
C TYR A 102 12.02 13.83 7.30
N VAL A 103 11.62 13.03 6.32
CA VAL A 103 10.36 12.31 6.31
C VAL A 103 10.61 10.92 6.91
N GLU A 104 9.95 10.63 8.02
CA GLU A 104 10.00 9.32 8.68
C GLU A 104 8.73 8.55 8.36
N ILE A 105 8.86 7.47 7.61
CA ILE A 105 7.75 6.55 7.33
C ILE A 105 7.57 5.65 8.56
N ILE A 106 6.33 5.50 9.00
CA ILE A 106 6.00 4.58 10.10
C ILE A 106 6.36 3.16 9.67
N GLY A 107 7.25 2.52 10.44
CA GLY A 107 7.94 1.29 10.04
C GLY A 107 9.47 1.42 9.96
N GLY A 108 10.02 2.61 10.25
CA GLY A 108 11.44 2.80 10.56
C GLY A 108 12.30 3.39 9.44
N MET A 109 11.72 3.70 8.28
CA MET A 109 12.46 4.29 7.15
C MET A 109 12.49 5.82 7.27
N ARG A 110 13.64 6.42 6.97
CA ARG A 110 13.84 7.88 7.00
C ARG A 110 14.35 8.33 5.64
N LEU A 111 13.81 9.44 5.14
CA LEU A 111 14.11 10.02 3.84
C LEU A 111 14.52 11.47 4.04
N LYS A 112 15.71 11.87 3.59
CA LYS A 112 16.15 13.26 3.71
C LYS A 112 15.33 14.15 2.78
N ILE A 113 14.83 15.28 3.29
CA ILE A 113 14.14 16.28 2.47
C ILE A 113 15.18 16.97 1.56
N ILE A 114 14.82 17.15 0.29
CA ILE A 114 15.68 17.80 -0.71
C ILE A 114 14.91 18.91 -1.44
N GLY A 115 15.63 19.97 -1.78
CA GLY A 115 15.06 21.20 -2.36
C GLY A 115 14.36 22.03 -1.30
#